data_AF-A0A914M4H1-F1
#
_entry.id   AF-A0A914M4H1-F1
#
_cell.length_a   1.000
_cell.length_b   1.000
_cell.length_c   1.000
_cell.angle_alpha   90.00
_cell.angle_beta   90.00
_cell.angle_gamma   90.00
#
_symmetry.space_group_name_H-M   'P 1'
#
loop_
_entity.id
_entity.type
_entity.pdbx_description
1 polymer ?
#
loop_
_entity_poly.entity_id
_entity_poly.type
_entity_poly.pdbx_seq_one_letter_code
_entity_poly.pdbx_strand_id
1 'polypeptide(L)'
;MIVKIFLELDRYFNEKREDLNTNSMEYWHKNSDRFRNLIKIVKKFHSSPPGSIEAERLFSTAGHVVNDLRSRLTGENIDHLLFMHHNLPLYNFIY
;
A
#
# COMPACT_ATOMS: atom_id res chain seq x y z
N MET A 1 27.89 1.89 1.13
CA MET A 1 26.41 1.82 1.07
C MET A 1 25.81 3.19 0.75
N ILE A 2 26.10 4.23 1.53
CA ILE A 2 25.60 5.61 1.32
C ILE A 2 26.03 6.21 -0.04
N VAL A 3 27.30 6.05 -0.44
CA VAL A 3 27.83 6.58 -1.73
C VAL A 3 27.08 6.02 -2.95
N LYS A 4 26.63 4.76 -2.91
CA LYS A 4 25.91 4.13 -4.04
C LYS A 4 24.49 4.68 -4.22
N ILE A 5 23.85 5.12 -3.13
CA ILE A 5 22.52 5.75 -3.17
C ILE A 5 22.60 7.11 -3.84
N PHE A 6 23.60 7.93 -3.50
CA PHE A 6 23.75 9.25 -4.12
C PHE A 6 23.95 9.15 -5.64
N LEU A 7 24.74 8.20 -6.12
CA LEU A 7 24.90 7.93 -7.56
C LEU A 7 23.60 7.44 -8.24
N GLU A 8 22.74 6.71 -7.54
CA GLU A 8 21.42 6.34 -8.05
C GLU A 8 20.46 7.53 -8.08
N LEU A 9 20.50 8.39 -7.06
CA LEU A 9 19.71 9.62 -6.99
C LEU A 9 20.11 10.61 -8.08
N ASP A 10 21.41 10.84 -8.28
CA ASP A 10 21.89 11.72 -9.35
C ASP A 10 21.44 11.22 -10.72
N ARG A 11 21.50 9.91 -10.97
CA ARG A 11 20.98 9.32 -12.22
C ARG A 11 19.47 9.51 -12.35
N TYR A 12 18.71 9.31 -11.28
CA TYR A 12 17.26 9.50 -11.28
C TYR A 12 16.88 10.97 -11.53
N PHE A 13 17.55 11.93 -10.91
CA PHE A 13 17.28 13.35 -11.09
C PHE A 13 17.65 13.89 -12.48
N ASN A 14 18.62 13.26 -13.14
CA ASN A 14 19.02 13.60 -14.50
C ASN A 14 18.23 12.83 -15.58
N GLU A 15 17.33 11.93 -15.19
CA GLU A 15 16.54 11.15 -16.13
C GLU A 15 15.44 12.00 -16.77
N LYS A 16 15.06 11.64 -17.99
CA LYS A 16 13.90 12.25 -18.65
C LYS A 16 12.66 12.01 -17.78
N ARG A 17 11.87 13.06 -17.55
CA ARG A 17 10.59 12.91 -16.86
C ARG A 17 9.67 11.98 -17.65
N GLU A 18 9.11 11.03 -16.93
CA GLU A 18 8.05 10.16 -17.41
C GLU A 18 6.77 10.95 -17.69
N ASP A 19 5.88 10.36 -18.48
CA ASP A 19 4.55 10.91 -18.71
C ASP A 19 3.73 10.94 -17.40
N LEU A 20 2.83 11.92 -17.30
CA LEU A 20 1.98 12.09 -16.11
C LEU A 20 1.06 10.88 -15.88
N ASN A 21 0.67 10.18 -16.94
CA ASN A 21 -0.23 9.03 -16.86
C ASN A 21 0.52 7.73 -16.56
N THR A 22 1.86 7.76 -16.48
CA THR A 22 2.65 6.58 -16.15
C THR A 22 2.41 6.16 -14.70
N ASN A 23 2.11 4.88 -14.49
CA ASN A 23 2.00 4.33 -13.15
C ASN A 23 3.38 4.35 -12.46
N SER A 24 3.50 5.13 -11.38
CA SER A 24 4.75 5.28 -10.63
C SER A 24 5.29 3.94 -10.10
N MET A 25 4.44 3.06 -9.61
CA MET A 25 4.86 1.74 -9.10
C MET A 25 5.40 0.86 -10.21
N GLU A 26 4.78 0.90 -11.39
CA GLU A 26 5.24 0.15 -12.56
C GLU A 26 6.60 0.65 -13.06
N TYR A 27 6.82 1.97 -13.08
CA TYR A 27 8.12 2.56 -13.39
C TYR A 27 9.21 2.04 -12.45
N TRP A 28 8.97 2.09 -11.15
CA TRP A 28 9.93 1.63 -10.14
C TRP A 28 10.17 0.12 -10.20
N HIS A 29 9.15 -0.65 -10.58
CA HIS A 29 9.28 -2.09 -10.80
C HIS A 29 10.18 -2.38 -12.01
N LYS A 30 9.94 -1.74 -13.17
CA LYS A 30 10.76 -1.90 -14.38
C LYS A 30 12.21 -1.48 -14.17
N ASN A 31 12.45 -0.46 -13.36
CA ASN A 31 13.78 0.10 -13.12
C ASN A 31 14.46 -0.42 -11.85
N SER A 32 13.92 -1.46 -11.19
CA SER A 32 14.46 -1.95 -9.92
C SER A 32 15.89 -2.46 -10.02
N ASP A 33 16.28 -2.98 -11.19
CA ASP A 33 17.66 -3.42 -11.45
C ASP A 33 18.64 -2.27 -11.63
N ARG A 34 18.18 -1.13 -12.17
CA ARG A 34 18.99 0.07 -12.32
C ARG A 34 19.16 0.82 -11.00
N PHE A 35 18.12 0.77 -10.16
CA PHE A 35 18.00 1.49 -8.90
C PHE A 35 17.87 0.55 -7.69
N ARG A 36 18.80 -0.40 -7.56
CA ARG A 36 18.72 -1.49 -6.56
C ARG A 36 18.72 -1.02 -5.12
N ASN A 37 19.34 0.13 -4.83
CA ASN A 37 19.37 0.66 -3.48
C ASN A 37 18.17 1.58 -3.24
N LEU A 38 17.82 2.41 -4.22
CA LEU A 38 16.71 3.35 -4.13
C LEU A 38 15.35 2.63 -4.09
N ILE A 39 15.17 1.51 -4.81
CA ILE A 39 13.91 0.75 -4.80
C ILE A 39 13.51 0.27 -3.40
N LYS A 40 14.48 0.02 -2.52
CA LYS A 40 14.21 -0.37 -1.12
C LYS A 40 13.56 0.75 -0.34
N ILE A 41 13.96 1.99 -0.61
CA ILE A 41 13.40 3.20 -0.01
C ILE A 41 12.02 3.47 -0.62
N VAL A 42 11.93 3.45 -1.95
CA VAL A 42 10.67 3.68 -2.67
C VAL A 42 9.58 2.73 -2.21
N LYS A 43 9.87 1.42 -2.11
CA LYS A 43 8.89 0.44 -1.61
C LYS A 43 8.33 0.78 -0.23
N LYS A 44 9.16 1.33 0.66
CA LYS A 44 8.74 1.72 2.01
C LYS A 44 7.84 2.96 2.01
N PHE A 45 8.14 3.95 1.17
CA PHE A 45 7.43 5.23 1.19
C PHE A 45 6.23 5.28 0.22
N HIS A 46 6.27 4.55 -0.89
CA HIS A 46 5.15 4.47 -1.84
C HIS A 46 4.08 3.46 -1.42
N SER A 47 4.36 2.57 -0.47
CA SER A 47 3.34 1.66 0.06
C SER A 47 2.35 2.33 1.01
N SER A 48 2.71 3.50 1.55
CA SER A 48 1.82 4.21 2.48
C SER A 48 0.72 4.90 1.69
N PRO A 49 -0.57 4.75 2.09
CA PRO A 49 -1.61 5.62 1.56
C PRO A 49 -1.30 7.08 1.90
N PRO A 50 -1.78 8.04 1.09
CA PRO A 50 -1.51 9.46 1.28
C PRO A 50 -2.22 10.08 2.51
N GLY A 51 -3.05 9.33 3.23
CA GLY A 51 -3.76 9.81 4.42
C GLY A 51 -4.52 8.70 5.16
N SER A 52 -5.31 9.10 6.16
CA SER A 52 -6.13 8.22 7.01
C SER A 52 -7.39 7.68 6.35
N ILE A 53 -7.72 8.11 5.13
CA ILE A 53 -8.98 7.80 4.45
C ILE A 53 -9.25 6.29 4.40
N GLU A 54 -8.24 5.47 4.11
CA GLU A 54 -8.42 4.02 4.08
C GLU A 54 -8.69 3.42 5.47
N ALA A 55 -8.09 3.99 6.52
CA ALA A 55 -8.40 3.62 7.89
C ALA A 55 -9.83 4.03 8.28
N GLU A 56 -10.27 5.23 7.87
CA GLU A 56 -11.64 5.70 8.09
C GLU A 56 -12.68 4.80 7.38
N ARG A 57 -12.40 4.37 6.14
CA ARG A 57 -13.23 3.38 5.43
C ARG A 57 -13.29 2.05 6.16
N LEU A 58 -12.17 1.58 6.70
CA LEU A 58 -12.13 0.35 7.49
C LEU A 58 -12.99 0.49 8.76
N PHE A 59 -12.89 1.61 9.49
CA PHE A 59 -13.71 1.85 10.68
C PHE A 59 -15.19 2.04 10.37
N SER A 60 -15.53 2.67 9.24
CA SER A 60 -16.92 2.75 8.79
C SER A 60 -17.49 1.36 8.51
N THR A 61 -16.71 0.49 7.87
CA THR A 61 -17.07 -0.93 7.65
C THR A 61 -17.24 -1.68 8.97
N ALA A 62 -16.39 -1.39 9.97
CA ALA A 62 -16.49 -1.99 11.30
C ALA A 62 -17.85 -1.69 11.98
N GLY A 63 -18.42 -0.51 11.74
CA GLY A 63 -19.77 -0.17 12.20
C GLY A 63 -20.88 -1.05 11.60
N HIS A 64 -20.65 -1.69 10.45
CA HIS A 64 -21.59 -2.68 9.90
C HIS A 64 -21.38 -4.09 10.44
N VAL A 65 -20.15 -4.44 10.80
CA VAL A 65 -19.79 -5.73 11.43
C VAL A 65 -20.29 -5.78 12.86
N VAL A 66 -20.10 -4.69 13.61
CA VAL A 66 -20.55 -4.49 14.98
C VAL A 66 -21.93 -3.82 14.94
N ASN A 67 -22.98 -4.63 15.00
CA ASN A 67 -24.36 -4.15 15.08
C ASN A 67 -25.08 -4.77 16.28
N ASP A 68 -26.25 -4.24 16.64
CA ASP A 68 -26.99 -4.67 17.85
C ASP A 68 -27.33 -6.17 17.84
N LEU A 69 -27.46 -6.77 16.64
CA LEU A 69 -27.71 -8.20 16.44
C LEU A 69 -26.45 -9.07 16.62
N ARG A 70 -25.26 -8.46 16.60
CA ARG A 70 -23.93 -9.09 16.76
C ARG A 70 -23.18 -8.56 17.98
N SER A 71 -23.89 -8.22 19.04
CA SER A 71 -23.36 -7.62 20.28
C SER A 71 -22.44 -8.52 21.12
N ARG A 72 -22.26 -9.80 20.76
CA ARG A 72 -21.40 -10.76 21.49
C ARG A 72 -20.02 -10.99 20.85
N LEU A 73 -19.66 -10.22 19.81
CA LEU A 73 -18.34 -10.32 19.20
C LEU A 73 -17.25 -9.76 20.13
N THR A 74 -16.18 -10.52 20.30
CA THR A 74 -14.95 -10.02 20.94
C THR A 74 -14.18 -9.12 19.97
N GLY A 75 -13.32 -8.24 20.49
CA GLY A 75 -12.45 -7.40 19.66
C GLY A 75 -11.63 -8.22 18.67
N GLU A 76 -11.05 -9.34 19.11
CA GLU A 76 -10.30 -10.26 18.26
C GLU A 76 -11.12 -10.81 17.09
N ASN A 77 -12.38 -11.18 17.32
CA ASN A 77 -13.25 -11.67 16.26
C ASN A 77 -13.65 -10.56 15.28
N ILE A 78 -13.80 -9.33 15.75
CA ILE A 78 -14.04 -8.16 14.88
C ILE A 78 -12.83 -7.93 13.98
N ASP A 79 -11.61 -8.00 14.52
CA ASP A 79 -10.38 -7.85 13.76
C ASP A 79 -10.25 -8.91 12.66
N HIS A 80 -10.53 -10.18 12.98
CA HIS A 80 -10.54 -11.26 11.98
C HIS A 80 -11.57 -11.05 10.88
N LEU A 81 -12.80 -10.65 11.23
CA LEU A 81 -13.86 -10.39 10.25
C LEU A 81 -13.52 -9.21 9.34
N LEU A 82 -12.98 -8.13 9.89
CA LEU A 82 -12.53 -6.98 9.12
C LEU A 82 -11.38 -7.34 8.19
N PHE A 83 -10.40 -8.10 8.69
CA PHE A 83 -9.29 -8.58 7.88
C PHE A 83 -9.79 -9.41 6.69
N MET A 84 -10.67 -10.38 6.93
CA MET A 84 -11.23 -11.19 5.85
C MET A 84 -12.06 -10.35 4.88
N HIS A 85 -12.94 -9.48 5.37
CA HIS A 85 -13.78 -8.65 4.53
C HIS A 85 -12.98 -7.76 3.57
N HIS A 86 -11.89 -7.17 4.06
CA HIS A 86 -11.07 -6.27 3.24
C HIS A 86 -10.13 -7.00 2.28
N ASN A 87 -9.60 -8.18 2.66
CA ASN A 87 -8.55 -8.86 1.89
C ASN A 87 -9.07 -9.96 0.97
N LEU A 88 -10.22 -10.58 1.24
CA LEU A 88 -10.79 -11.63 0.37
C LEU A 88 -11.02 -11.19 -1.09
N PRO A 89 -11.48 -9.95 -1.37
CA PRO A 89 -11.58 -9.46 -2.75
C PRO A 89 -10.25 -9.45 -3.51
N LEU A 90 -9.11 -9.29 -2.83
CA LEU A 90 -7.77 -9.35 -3.46
C LEU A 90 -7.45 -10.74 -4.03
N TYR A 91 -8.12 -11.78 -3.51
CA TYR A 91 -7.97 -13.16 -3.95
C TYR A 91 -9.08 -13.61 -4.92
N ASN A 92 -9.88 -12.67 -5.46
CA ASN A 92 -11.04 -12.95 -6.30
C ASN A 92 -12.08 -13.87 -5.62
N PHE A 93 -12.19 -13.79 -4.29
CA PHE A 93 -13.21 -14.52 -3.54
C PHE A 93 -14.59 -13.92 -3.81
N ILE A 94 -15.57 -14.78 -4.10
CA ILE A 94 -16.96 -14.38 -4.33
C ILE A 94 -17.77 -14.72 -3.07
N TYR A 95 -18.50 -13.73 -2.56
CA TYR A 95 -19.35 -13.87 -1.36
C TYR A 95 -20.65 -14.63 -1.62
#